data_AF-A0A9P0BLY4-F1
#
_entry.id   AF-A0A9P0BLY4-F1
#
_cell.length_a   1.000
_cell.length_b   1.000
_cell.length_c   1.000
_cell.angle_alpha   90.00
_cell.angle_beta   90.00
_cell.angle_gamma   90.00
#
_symmetry.space_group_name_H-M   'P 1'
#
loop_
_entity.id
_entity.type
_entity.pdbx_description
1 polymer ?
#
loop_
_entity_poly.entity_id
_entity_poly.type
_entity_poly.pdbx_seq_one_letter_code
_entity_poly.pdbx_strand_id
1 'polypeptide(L)'
;MLVRELVEEDTDCEQDLQAVVLTCLYLSYSYMGNEISYPLKPFLVEDSKDRFWDRCLEIVNRLSSNMLRINAEPAYFTEIFTELKSCGVASLMANNMAVMGCQTVPVVPCNTGTATA
;
A
#
# COMPACT_ATOMS: atom_id res chain seq x y z
N MET A 1 8.51 2.67 -0.74
CA MET A 1 9.23 3.28 -1.88
C MET A 1 8.68 2.75 -3.19
N LEU A 2 9.06 1.56 -3.70
CA LEU A 2 8.58 1.08 -5.02
C LEU A 2 7.05 1.08 -5.15
N VAL A 3 6.36 0.41 -4.22
CA VAL A 3 4.88 0.32 -4.22
C VAL A 3 4.21 1.71 -4.12
N ARG A 4 4.80 2.64 -3.35
CA ARG A 4 4.27 4.00 -3.18
C ARG A 4 4.26 4.78 -4.49
N GLU A 5 5.22 4.54 -5.37
CA GLU A 5 5.39 5.27 -6.63
C GLU A 5 4.65 4.61 -7.82
N LEU A 6 4.15 3.39 -7.64
CA LEU A 6 3.56 2.57 -8.71
C LEU A 6 2.08 2.24 -8.51
N VAL A 7 1.62 2.20 -7.27
CA VAL A 7 0.19 1.95 -7.00
C VAL A 7 -0.53 3.30 -7.03
N GLU A 8 -1.44 3.44 -7.97
CA GLU A 8 -2.31 4.60 -8.11
C GLU A 8 -3.54 4.46 -7.19
N GLU A 9 -4.07 5.58 -6.68
CA GLU A 9 -5.21 5.59 -5.73
C GLU A 9 -6.51 5.03 -6.32
N ASP A 10 -6.62 5.02 -7.65
CA ASP A 10 -7.74 4.53 -8.45
C ASP A 10 -7.55 3.09 -8.97
N THR A 11 -6.64 2.31 -8.36
CA THR A 11 -6.52 0.88 -8.67
C THR A 11 -7.76 0.12 -8.19
N ASP A 12 -8.74 -0.06 -9.08
CA ASP A 12 -10.04 -0.66 -8.77
C ASP A 12 -10.06 -2.22 -8.83
N CYS A 13 -8.93 -2.85 -9.19
CA CYS A 13 -8.84 -4.28 -9.47
C CYS A 13 -7.77 -4.95 -8.58
N GLU A 14 -8.18 -5.95 -7.78
CA GLU A 14 -7.29 -6.69 -6.89
C GLU A 14 -6.17 -7.40 -7.67
N GLN A 15 -6.49 -7.94 -8.85
CA GLN A 15 -5.54 -8.64 -9.70
C GLN A 15 -4.46 -7.69 -10.24
N ASP A 16 -4.85 -6.48 -10.64
CA ASP A 16 -3.90 -5.48 -11.12
C ASP A 16 -3.00 -4.98 -9.98
N LEU A 17 -3.58 -4.75 -8.80
CA LEU A 17 -2.81 -4.43 -7.60
C LEU A 17 -1.80 -5.53 -7.25
N GLN A 18 -2.25 -6.80 -7.24
CA GLN A 18 -1.39 -7.95 -6.98
C GLN A 18 -0.24 -8.03 -8.00
N ALA A 19 -0.54 -7.80 -9.28
CA ALA A 19 0.46 -7.81 -10.34
C ALA A 19 1.53 -6.73 -10.14
N VAL A 20 1.13 -5.50 -9.82
CA VAL A 20 2.06 -4.38 -9.54
C VAL A 20 2.92 -4.70 -8.31
N VAL A 21 2.32 -5.16 -7.22
CA VAL A 21 3.02 -5.49 -5.97
C VAL A 21 4.02 -6.63 -6.20
N LEU A 22 3.65 -7.69 -6.92
CA LEU A 22 4.56 -8.80 -7.21
C LEU A 22 5.68 -8.40 -8.17
N THR A 23 5.43 -7.48 -9.10
CA THR A 23 6.49 -6.90 -9.95
C THR A 23 7.50 -6.12 -9.09
N CYS A 24 7.01 -5.29 -8.15
CA CYS A 24 7.87 -4.59 -7.19
C CYS A 24 8.69 -5.58 -6.33
N LEU A 25 8.06 -6.67 -5.90
CA LEU A 25 8.70 -7.70 -5.09
C LEU A 25 9.79 -8.42 -5.88
N TYR A 26 9.52 -8.81 -7.13
CA TYR A 26 10.49 -9.44 -8.01
C TYR A 26 11.73 -8.57 -8.23
N LEU A 27 11.54 -7.27 -8.48
CA LEU A 27 12.65 -6.33 -8.61
C LEU A 27 13.42 -6.14 -7.30
N SER A 28 12.72 -6.15 -6.16
CA SER A 28 13.36 -6.05 -4.84
C SER A 28 14.26 -7.26 -4.57
N TYR A 29 13.79 -8.47 -4.89
CA TYR A 29 14.61 -9.68 -4.84
C TYR A 29 15.79 -9.60 -5.81
N SER A 30 15.56 -9.14 -7.03
CA SER A 30 16.62 -9.04 -8.04
C SER A 30 17.69 -8.01 -7.68
N TYR A 31 17.35 -6.96 -6.91
CA TYR A 31 18.26 -5.88 -6.55
C TYR A 31 18.93 -6.03 -5.18
N MET A 32 18.17 -6.42 -4.14
CA MET A 32 18.67 -6.57 -2.76
C MET A 32 18.86 -8.03 -2.32
N GLY A 33 18.50 -8.99 -3.17
CA GLY A 33 18.60 -10.41 -2.86
C GLY A 33 20.05 -10.90 -2.81
N ASN A 34 20.29 -11.94 -2.01
CA ASN A 34 21.60 -12.57 -1.88
C ASN A 34 21.89 -13.59 -3.00
N GLU A 35 20.85 -14.05 -3.70
CA GLU A 35 20.99 -15.04 -4.77
C GLU A 35 21.25 -14.35 -6.12
N ILE A 36 21.97 -15.05 -7.00
CA ILE A 36 22.30 -14.52 -8.34
C ILE A 36 21.08 -14.41 -9.27
N SER A 37 19.99 -15.11 -8.98
CA SER A 37 18.76 -15.07 -9.77
C SER A 37 17.58 -15.62 -8.99
N TYR A 38 16.38 -15.14 -9.33
CA TYR A 38 15.12 -15.59 -8.76
C TYR A 38 14.18 -16.09 -9.86
N PRO A 39 13.48 -17.23 -9.67
CA PRO A 39 12.56 -17.74 -10.68
C PRO A 39 11.36 -16.81 -10.85
N LEU A 40 10.89 -16.61 -12.08
CA LEU A 40 9.75 -15.72 -12.37
C LEU A 40 8.41 -16.26 -11.88
N LYS A 41 8.22 -17.59 -11.92
CA LYS A 41 6.92 -18.24 -11.71
C LYS A 41 6.15 -17.81 -10.43
N PRO A 42 6.79 -17.58 -9.27
CA PRO A 42 6.10 -17.11 -8.07
C PRO A 42 5.56 -15.67 -8.15
N PHE A 43 6.06 -14.85 -9.08
CA PHE A 43 5.74 -13.42 -9.19
C PHE A 43 4.79 -13.10 -10.35
N LEU A 44 4.62 -14.04 -11.28
CA LEU A 44 3.78 -13.85 -12.46
C LEU A 44 2.36 -14.33 -12.17
N VAL A 45 1.46 -13.38 -11.97
CA VAL A 45 0.00 -13.62 -11.79
C VAL A 45 -0.82 -13.25 -13.03
N GLU A 46 -0.21 -12.56 -13.99
CA GLU A 46 -0.82 -12.16 -15.25
C GLU A 46 -0.57 -13.19 -16.35
N ASP A 47 -1.52 -13.35 -17.27
CA ASP A 47 -1.39 -14.25 -18.42
C ASP A 47 -0.31 -13.78 -19.42
N SER A 48 -0.09 -12.46 -19.50
CA SER A 48 0.89 -11.85 -20.39
C SER A 48 2.22 -11.60 -19.67
N LYS A 49 3.25 -12.34 -20.09
CA LYS A 49 4.64 -12.09 -19.66
C LYS A 49 5.16 -10.75 -20.14
N ASP A 50 4.74 -10.29 -21.31
CA ASP A 50 5.23 -9.04 -21.89
C ASP A 50 4.81 -7.86 -21.02
N ARG A 51 3.55 -7.84 -20.54
CA ARG A 51 3.08 -6.81 -19.58
C ARG A 51 3.92 -6.76 -18.31
N PHE A 52 4.31 -7.92 -17.78
CA PHE A 52 5.18 -7.99 -16.61
C PHE A 52 6.55 -7.36 -16.89
N TRP A 53 7.17 -7.70 -18.03
CA TRP A 53 8.49 -7.17 -18.39
C TRP A 53 8.48 -5.69 -18.76
N ASP A 54 7.44 -5.22 -19.45
CA ASP A 54 7.22 -3.81 -19.74
C ASP A 54 7.15 -3.01 -18.43
N ARG A 55 6.38 -3.51 -17.46
CA ARG A 55 6.30 -2.92 -16.13
C ARG A 55 7.67 -2.95 -15.43
N CYS A 56 8.43 -4.05 -15.50
CA CYS A 56 9.78 -4.09 -14.94
C CYS A 56 10.70 -2.99 -15.52
N LEU A 57 10.71 -2.82 -16.84
CA LEU A 57 11.52 -1.81 -17.52
C LEU A 57 11.09 -0.40 -17.13
N GLU A 58 9.79 -0.15 -17.04
CA GLU A 58 9.26 1.14 -16.59
C GLU A 58 9.74 1.47 -15.17
N ILE A 59 9.64 0.52 -14.24
CA ILE A 59 10.05 0.70 -12.85
C ILE A 59 11.55 1.00 -12.77
N VAL A 60 12.38 0.24 -13.47
CA VAL A 60 13.84 0.45 -13.47
C VAL A 60 14.19 1.81 -14.05
N ASN A 61 13.57 2.20 -15.17
CA ASN A 61 13.80 3.50 -15.79
C ASN A 61 13.42 4.67 -14.86
N ARG A 62 12.31 4.55 -14.13
CA ARG A 62 11.80 5.61 -13.24
C ARG A 62 12.51 5.65 -11.89
N LEU A 63 12.79 4.49 -11.28
CA LEU A 63 13.12 4.38 -9.85
C LEU A 63 14.54 3.88 -9.57
N SER A 64 15.34 3.51 -10.57
CA SER A 64 16.72 3.02 -10.38
C SER A 64 17.59 3.98 -9.54
N SER A 65 17.47 5.29 -9.76
CA SER A 65 18.17 6.30 -8.94
C SER A 65 17.77 6.21 -7.47
N ASN A 66 16.49 6.05 -7.18
CA ASN A 66 15.98 5.93 -5.80
C ASN A 66 16.37 4.59 -5.16
N MET A 67 16.42 3.51 -5.95
CA MET A 67 16.89 2.20 -5.51
C MET A 67 18.37 2.22 -5.11
N LEU A 68 19.21 2.97 -5.83
CA LEU A 68 20.60 3.18 -5.43
C LEU A 68 20.70 4.12 -4.22
N ARG A 69 19.96 5.23 -4.25
CA ARG A 69 19.99 6.26 -3.20
C ARG A 69 19.64 5.72 -1.83
N ILE A 70 18.66 4.82 -1.72
CA ILE A 70 18.26 4.24 -0.41
C ILE A 70 19.38 3.41 0.23
N ASN A 71 20.33 2.91 -0.56
CA ASN A 71 21.51 2.19 -0.08
C ASN A 71 22.70 3.11 0.16
N ALA A 72 22.83 4.18 -0.63
CA ALA A 72 23.95 5.12 -0.55
C ALA A 72 23.77 6.18 0.55
N GLU A 73 22.53 6.59 0.85
CA GLU A 73 22.21 7.70 1.76
C GLU A 73 21.40 7.20 2.98
N PRO A 74 22.02 7.07 4.17
CA PRO A 74 21.32 6.65 5.39
C PRO A 74 20.17 7.58 5.80
N ALA A 75 20.28 8.87 5.48
CA ALA A 75 19.22 9.84 5.74
C ALA A 75 17.96 9.54 4.92
N TYR A 76 18.13 9.22 3.62
CA TYR A 76 17.02 8.87 2.74
C TYR A 76 16.38 7.53 3.15
N PHE A 77 17.15 6.54 3.58
CA PHE A 77 16.60 5.33 4.19
C PHE A 77 15.74 5.64 5.42
N THR A 78 16.24 6.49 6.32
CA THR A 78 15.53 6.87 7.55
C THR A 78 14.23 7.60 7.25
N GLU A 79 14.21 8.49 6.25
CA GLU A 79 13.02 9.17 5.75
C GLU A 79 11.96 8.17 5.28
N ILE A 80 12.30 7.32 4.31
CA ILE A 80 11.39 6.30 3.75
C ILE A 80 10.90 5.32 4.83
N PHE A 81 11.76 4.94 5.77
CA PHE A 81 11.37 4.07 6.89
C PHE A 81 10.39 4.76 7.84
N THR A 82 10.57 6.05 8.09
CA THR A 82 9.69 6.84 8.96
C THR A 82 8.32 7.03 8.34
N GLU A 83 8.26 7.34 7.05
CA GLU A 83 7.01 7.39 6.29
C GLU A 83 6.27 6.05 6.32
N LEU A 84 6.97 4.93 6.10
CA LEU A 84 6.34 3.61 6.15
C LEU A 84 5.69 3.33 7.51
N LYS A 85 6.34 3.71 8.61
CA LYS A 85 5.73 3.62 9.95
C LYS A 85 4.48 4.48 10.09
N SER A 86 4.48 5.67 9.48
CA SER A 86 3.34 6.58 9.56
C SER A 86 2.08 5.99 8.92
N CYS A 87 2.19 5.18 7.87
CA CYS A 87 1.05 4.50 7.24
C CYS A 87 0.31 3.58 8.22
N GLY A 88 1.05 2.87 9.09
CA GLY A 88 0.45 2.02 10.14
C GLY A 88 -0.22 2.83 11.25
N VAL A 89 0.36 3.97 11.63
CA VAL A 89 -0.20 4.85 12.68
C VAL A 89 -1.44 5.60 12.18
N ALA A 90 -1.42 6.11 10.95
CA ALA A 90 -2.56 6.77 10.34
C ALA A 90 -3.77 5.82 10.24
N SER A 91 -3.53 4.56 9.86
CA SER A 91 -4.58 3.52 9.84
C SER A 91 -5.16 3.26 11.23
N LEU A 92 -4.33 3.16 12.28
CA LEU A 92 -4.79 3.01 13.67
C LEU A 92 -5.60 4.22 14.16
N MET A 93 -5.18 5.44 13.83
CA MET A 93 -5.89 6.66 14.20
C MET A 93 -7.23 6.81 13.45
N ALA A 94 -7.28 6.48 12.15
CA ALA A 94 -8.50 6.47 11.37
C ALA A 94 -9.52 5.45 11.92
N ASN A 95 -9.06 4.26 12.31
CA ASN A 95 -9.90 3.24 12.93
C ASN A 95 -10.47 3.71 14.29
N ASN A 96 -9.68 4.42 15.09
CA ASN A 96 -10.15 4.96 16.38
C ASN A 96 -11.16 6.12 16.21
N MET A 97 -11.02 6.94 15.17
CA MET A 97 -11.99 8.02 14.88
C MET A 97 -13.32 7.47 14.34
N ALA A 98 -13.29 6.38 13.56
CA ALA A 98 -14.50 5.68 13.13
C ALA A 98 -15.29 5.07 14.31
N VAL A 99 -14.60 4.57 15.35
CA VAL A 99 -15.24 4.07 16.59
C VAL A 99 -15.87 5.21 17.39
N MET A 100 -15.24 6.39 17.47
CA MET A 100 -15.79 7.53 18.20
C MET A 100 -16.99 8.19 17.49
N GLY A 101 -17.18 7.97 16.19
CA GLY A 101 -18.30 8.49 15.39
C GLY A 101 -19.61 7.70 15.49
N CYS A 102 -19.61 6.48 16.02
CA CYS A 102 -20.81 5.62 16.11
C CYS A 102 -21.56 5.73 17.45
N GLN A 103 -21.18 6.64 18.35
CA GLN A 103 -21.72 6.70 19.71
C GLN A 103 -22.40 8.03 20.05
N THR A 104 -23.28 8.51 19.18
CA THR A 104 -24.32 9.47 19.57
C THR A 104 -25.64 9.09 18.92
N VAL A 105 -26.28 8.04 19.43
CA VAL A 105 -27.73 7.88 19.26
C VAL A 105 -28.38 8.82 20.27
N PRO A 106 -29.16 9.84 19.86
CA PRO A 106 -29.95 10.61 20.81
C PRO A 106 -31.06 9.68 21.33
N VAL A 107 -31.08 9.42 22.63
CA VAL A 107 -32.19 8.73 23.29
C VAL A 107 -33.43 9.63 23.15
N VAL A 108 -34.39 9.19 22.35
CA VAL A 108 -35.72 9.81 22.26
C VAL A 108 -36.42 9.63 23.62
N PRO A 109 -36.90 10.68 24.30
CA PRO A 109 -37.72 10.50 25.49
C PRO A 109 -39.13 10.04 25.06
N CYS A 110 -39.59 8.90 25.58
CA CYS A 110 -40.98 8.48 25.42
C CYS A 110 -41.92 9.42 26.19
N ASN A 111 -42.78 10.11 25.46
CA ASN A 111 -43.87 10.92 26.00
C ASN A 111 -44.86 10.02 26.75
N THR A 112 -45.10 10.28 28.04
CA THR A 112 -46.28 9.78 28.75
C THR A 112 -47.45 10.72 28.48
N GLY A 113 -48.49 10.18 27.84
CA GLY A 113 -49.72 10.88 27.51
C GLY A 113 -50.47 11.37 28.74
N THR A 114 -50.99 12.58 28.63
CA THR A 114 -52.03 13.18 29.46
C THR A 114 -53.32 12.36 29.36
N ALA A 115 -53.96 12.10 30.50
CA ALA A 115 -55.37 11.74 30.59
C ALA A 115 -56.07 12.77 31.48
N THR A 116 -56.89 13.63 30.86
CA THR A 116 -57.85 14.50 31.51
C THR A 116 -59.22 13.82 31.56
N ALA A 117 -59.84 13.80 32.74
CA ALA A 117 -61.28 13.95 32.96
C ALA A 117 -61.50 14.43 34.39
#